data_AF-C9MN55-F1
#
_entry.id   AF-C9MN55-F1
#
_cell.length_a   1.000
_cell.length_b   1.000
_cell.length_c   1.000
_cell.angle_alpha   90.00
_cell.angle_beta   90.00
_cell.angle_gamma   90.00
#
_symmetry.space_group_name_H-M   'P 1'
#
loop_
_entity.id
_entity.type
_entity.pdbx_description
1 polymer ?
#
loop_
_entity_poly.entity_id
_entity_poly.type
_entity_poly.pdbx_seq_one_letter_code
_entity_poly.pdbx_strand_id
1 'polypeptide(L)' 'MGTDKPFFSVDDLRLSLNLSQANAYRIATRLEEEGKIKNIGKGRNKLYVLGEHDGK' A
#
# COMPACT_ATOMS: atom_id res chain seq x y z
N MET A 1 6.98 -12.60 16.64
CA MET A 1 6.04 -11.59 17.17
C MET A 1 5.20 -11.10 16.01
N GLY A 2 4.07 -11.77 15.78
CA GLY A 2 3.15 -11.45 14.71
C GLY A 2 2.27 -10.28 15.13
N THR A 3 2.49 -9.14 14.50
CA THR A 3 1.45 -8.14 14.33
C THR A 3 1.32 -7.96 12.84
N ASP A 4 0.55 -8.84 12.19
CA ASP A 4 0.04 -8.58 10.85
C ASP A 4 -0.79 -7.31 10.96
N LYS A 5 -0.13 -6.16 10.80
CA LYS A 5 -0.85 -4.90 10.62
C LYS A 5 -1.62 -5.11 9.33
N PRO A 6 -2.97 -5.08 9.36
CA PRO A 6 -3.76 -5.33 8.16
C PRO A 6 -3.67 -4.18 7.15
N PHE A 7 -2.76 -3.24 7.37
CA PHE A 7 -2.48 -2.07 6.56
C PHE A 7 -0.99 -1.73 6.56
N PHE A 8 -0.54 -1.04 5.52
CA PHE A 8 0.83 -0.56 5.36
C PHE A 8 0.84 0.86 4.80
N SER A 9 1.90 1.61 5.09
CA SER A 9 2.14 2.94 4.52
C SER A 9 3.00 2.87 3.25
N VAL A 10 3.13 4.00 2.55
CA VAL A 10 4.08 4.10 1.43
C VAL A 10 5.52 3.87 1.88
N ASP A 11 5.88 4.24 3.13
CA ASP A 11 7.22 3.98 3.66
C ASP A 11 7.45 2.49 3.97
N ASP A 12 6.43 1.78 4.46
CA ASP A 12 6.51 0.32 4.65
C ASP A 12 6.71 -0.38 3.29
N LEU A 13 5.98 0.04 2.24
CA LEU A 13 6.15 -0.45 0.88
C LEU A 13 7.56 -0.14 0.34
N ARG A 14 8.06 1.08 0.60
CA ARG A 14 9.40 1.53 0.20
C ARG A 14 10.49 0.66 0.79
N LEU A 15 10.41 0.41 2.09
CA LEU A 15 11.41 -0.38 2.82
C LEU A 15 11.35 -1.86 2.45
N SER A 16 10.15 -2.44 2.33
CA SER A 16 9.97 -3.86 2.01
C SER A 16 10.43 -4.22 0.60
N LEU A 17 10.27 -3.31 -0.37
CA LEU A 17 10.65 -3.52 -1.76
C LEU A 17 12.00 -2.85 -2.15
N ASN A 18 12.70 -2.26 -1.18
CA ASN A 18 13.95 -1.50 -1.40
C ASN A 18 13.83 -0.46 -2.54
N LEU A 19 12.80 0.37 -2.47
CA LEU A 19 12.48 1.38 -3.49
C LEU A 19 12.99 2.77 -3.10
N SER A 20 13.18 3.62 -4.12
CA SER A 20 13.24 5.07 -3.89
C SER A 20 11.86 5.58 -3.46
N GLN A 21 11.82 6.73 -2.77
CA GLN A 21 10.56 7.34 -2.34
C GLN A 21 9.64 7.64 -3.54
N ALA A 22 10.17 8.20 -4.62
CA ALA A 22 9.40 8.48 -5.83
C ALA A 22 8.80 7.21 -6.45
N ASN A 23 9.56 6.11 -6.49
CA ASN A 23 9.06 4.85 -7.03
C ASN A 23 8.01 4.20 -6.12
N ALA A 24 8.16 4.32 -4.79
CA ALA A 24 7.16 3.83 -3.84
C ALA A 24 5.81 4.54 -4.04
N TYR A 25 5.80 5.87 -4.22
CA TYR A 25 4.58 6.61 -4.54
C TYR A 25 3.98 6.19 -5.89
N ARG A 26 4.79 6.07 -6.94
CA ARG A 26 4.31 5.64 -8.27
C ARG A 26 3.69 4.25 -8.24
N ILE A 27 4.32 3.31 -7.53
CA ILE A 27 3.81 1.94 -7.40
C ILE A 27 2.54 1.93 -6.55
N ALA A 28 2.50 2.64 -5.41
CA ALA A 28 1.30 2.72 -4.58
C ALA A 28 0.09 3.27 -5.37
N THR A 29 0.28 4.35 -6.12
CA THR A 29 -0.77 4.91 -7.00
C THR A 29 -1.24 3.88 -8.03
N ARG A 30 -0.32 3.20 -8.71
CA ARG A 30 -0.68 2.20 -9.72
C ARG A 30 -1.41 1.00 -9.12
N LEU A 31 -0.99 0.51 -7.95
CA LEU A 31 -1.66 -0.58 -7.25
C LEU A 31 -3.07 -0.17 -6.78
N GLU A 32 -3.24 1.09 -6.39
CA GLU A 32 -4.54 1.66 -6.00
C GLU A 32 -5.47 1.78 -7.21
N GLU A 33 -4.98 2.27 -8.34
CA GLU A 33 -5.71 2.34 -9.61
C GLU A 33 -6.10 0.95 -10.15
N GLU A 34 -5.22 -0.03 -10.00
CA GLU A 34 -5.47 -1.43 -10.37
C GLU A 34 -6.38 -2.17 -9.36
N GLY A 35 -6.82 -1.51 -8.27
CA GLY A 35 -7.67 -2.09 -7.24
C GLY A 35 -6.98 -3.15 -6.36
N LYS A 36 -5.67 -3.34 -6.51
CA LYS A 36 -4.86 -4.31 -5.75
C LYS A 36 -4.67 -3.89 -4.30
N ILE A 37 -4.75 -2.58 -4.03
CA ILE A 37 -4.70 -2.01 -2.69
C ILE A 37 -5.75 -0.91 -2.58
N LYS A 38 -6.21 -0.62 -1.36
CA LYS A 38 -7.20 0.42 -1.10
C LYS A 38 -6.69 1.39 -0.05
N ASN A 39 -6.73 2.69 -0.36
CA ASN A 39 -6.38 3.73 0.60
C ASN A 39 -7.49 3.89 1.66
N ILE A 40 -7.14 3.65 2.92
CA ILE A 40 -7.99 3.81 4.11
C ILE A 40 -7.54 5.00 4.98
N GLY A 41 -6.51 5.74 4.53
CA GLY A 41 -5.94 6.88 5.21
C GLY A 41 -6.78 8.15 5.14
N LYS A 42 -6.44 9.15 5.96
CA LYS A 42 -7.07 10.48 5.95
C LYS A 42 -6.04 11.56 5.63
N GLY A 43 -6.39 12.46 4.72
CA GLY A 43 -5.55 13.61 4.35
C GLY A 43 -4.17 13.18 3.84
N ARG A 44 -3.11 13.68 4.50
CA ARG A 44 -1.70 13.38 4.13
C ARG A 44 -1.23 11.99 4.58
N ASN A 45 -1.94 11.34 5.50
CA ASN A 45 -1.57 10.04 6.02
C ASN A 45 -2.18 8.95 5.13
N LYS A 46 -1.44 8.52 4.12
CA LYS A 46 -1.84 7.40 3.26
C LYS A 46 -1.54 6.06 3.94
N LEU A 47 -2.59 5.26 4.13
CA LEU A 47 -2.53 3.90 4.66
C LEU A 47 -3.29 3.00 3.71
N TYR A 48 -2.72 1.85 3.38
CA TYR A 48 -3.23 0.94 2.37
C TYR A 48 -3.52 -0.42 2.97
N VAL A 49 -4.66 -1.00 2.59
CA VAL A 49 -4.97 -2.42 2.80
C VAL A 49 -4.88 -3.15 1.45
N LEU A 50 -4.70 -4.46 1.46
CA LEU A 50 -4.86 -5.26 0.24
C LEU A 50 -6.29 -5.14 -0.26
N GLY A 51 -6.46 -5.00 -1.57
CA GLY A 51 -7.76 -5.07 -2.23
C GLY A 51 -8.34 -6.46 -2.07
N GLU A 52 -9.67 -6.55 -2.02
CA GLU A 52 -10.34 -7.84 -2.05
C GLU A 52 -10.06 -8.50 -3.40
N HIS A 53 -9.33 -9.62 -3.39
CA HIS A 53 -9.28 -10.50 -4.55
C HIS A 53 -10.67 -11.15 -4.65
N ASP A 54 -11.51 -10.69 -5.58
CA ASP A 54 -12.68 -11.45 -6.01
C ASP A 54 -12.14 -12.71 -6.68
N GLY A 55 -11.90 -13.73 -5.87
CA GLY A 55 -11.46 -15.05 -6.31
C GLY A 55 -12.58 -15.69 -7.10
N LYS A 56 -12.65 -15.37 -8.40
CA LYS A 56 -13.39 -16.12 -9.40
C LYS A 56 -12.44 -16.95 -10.25
#